data_AF-A0A2N6NAX5-F1
#
_entry.id   AF-A0A2N6NAX5-F1
#
_cell.length_a   1.000
_cell.length_b   1.000
_cell.length_c   1.000
_cell.angle_alpha   90.00
_cell.angle_beta   90.00
_cell.angle_gamma   90.00
#
_symmetry.space_group_name_H-M   'P 1'
#
loop_
_entity.id
_entity.type
_entity.pdbx_description
1 polymer ?
#
loop_
_entity_poly.entity_id
_entity_poly.type
_entity_poly.pdbx_seq_one_letter_code
_entity_poly.pdbx_strand_id
1 'polypeptide(L)'
;MAREILSLLQNHYPERLGMVLMINVHWIIRAFLKIISVFMDPTTRDKFKYDNDTAQHVPIEQLWSDDWPGQLTFEYEHKVYWPALNKECKQRREASAARWLAAGGVVGESEDYLAGGADVSVTGYYFDNGNNKLFGAEKSAGLAMLGERGGLVEAEAKTAETA
;
A
#
# COMPACT_ATOMS: atom_id res chain seq x y z
N MET A 1 21.92 -12.96 21.54
CA MET A 1 21.06 -13.51 20.47
C MET A 1 19.57 -13.33 20.74
N ALA A 2 18.89 -14.12 21.59
CA ALA A 2 17.42 -13.98 21.76
C ALA A 2 16.98 -12.62 22.34
N ARG A 3 17.71 -12.08 23.32
CA ARG A 3 17.43 -10.73 23.87
C ARG A 3 17.67 -9.61 22.84
N GLU A 4 18.61 -9.78 21.92
CA GLU A 4 18.91 -8.80 20.89
C GLU A 4 17.82 -8.79 19.81
N ILE A 5 17.38 -9.98 19.37
CA ILE A 5 16.25 -10.09 18.44
C ILE A 5 14.98 -9.52 19.07
N LEU A 6 14.71 -9.83 20.34
CA LEU A 6 13.56 -9.28 21.04
C LEU A 6 13.64 -7.75 21.16
N SER A 7 14.80 -7.22 21.55
CA SER A 7 15.04 -5.77 21.62
C SER A 7 14.89 -5.10 20.25
N LEU A 8 15.34 -5.74 19.17
CA LEU A 8 15.20 -5.24 17.80
C LEU A 8 13.72 -5.15 17.40
N LEU A 9 12.95 -6.23 17.58
CA LEU A 9 11.53 -6.27 17.23
C LEU A 9 10.71 -5.27 18.05
N GLN A 10 10.98 -5.16 19.36
CA GLN A 10 10.26 -4.25 20.25
C GLN A 10 10.55 -2.77 19.95
N ASN A 11 11.81 -2.42 19.68
CA ASN A 11 12.23 -1.02 19.55
C ASN A 11 12.14 -0.48 18.12
N HIS A 12 12.29 -1.33 17.09
CA HIS A 12 12.39 -0.88 15.70
C HIS A 12 11.23 -1.32 14.80
N TYR A 13 10.39 -2.27 15.25
CA TYR A 13 9.21 -2.71 14.51
C TYR A 13 7.95 -2.75 15.41
N PRO A 14 7.65 -1.67 16.16
CA PRO A 14 6.40 -1.62 16.90
C PRO A 14 5.21 -1.76 15.93
N GLU A 15 4.17 -2.45 16.38
CA GLU A 15 2.88 -2.57 15.66
C GLU A 15 2.91 -3.27 14.29
N ARG A 16 4.05 -3.81 13.85
CA ARG A 16 4.15 -4.56 12.58
C ARG A 16 3.57 -5.98 12.66
N LEU A 17 3.34 -6.50 13.86
CA LEU A 17 2.69 -7.79 14.07
C LEU A 17 1.17 -7.64 13.99
N GLY A 18 0.58 -7.92 12.84
CA GLY A 18 -0.87 -7.88 12.63
C GLY A 18 -1.59 -9.13 13.15
N MET A 19 -1.06 -10.32 12.83
CA MET A 19 -1.67 -11.61 13.18
C MET A 19 -0.62 -12.72 13.20
N VAL A 20 -0.82 -13.71 14.07
CA VAL A 20 -0.02 -14.93 14.17
C VAL A 20 -0.95 -16.12 14.02
N LEU A 21 -0.82 -16.84 12.90
CA LEU A 21 -1.55 -18.08 12.65
C LEU A 21 -0.73 -19.27 13.15
N MET A 22 -1.30 -20.02 14.10
CA MET A 22 -0.67 -21.19 14.71
C MET A 22 -1.35 -22.48 14.26
N ILE A 23 -0.75 -23.13 13.27
CA ILE A 23 -1.31 -24.29 12.57
C ILE A 23 -0.53 -25.54 12.99
N ASN A 24 -1.21 -26.68 13.14
CA ASN A 24 -0.60 -27.97 13.53
C ASN A 24 0.28 -27.93 14.81
N VAL A 25 -0.03 -27.01 15.73
CA VAL A 25 0.75 -26.90 16.97
C VAL A 25 0.44 -28.07 17.90
N HIS A 26 1.48 -28.77 18.34
CA HIS A 26 1.37 -29.89 19.28
C HIS A 26 0.70 -29.46 20.59
N TRP A 27 -0.11 -30.36 21.19
CA TRP A 27 -0.98 -30.03 22.33
C TRP A 27 -0.22 -29.47 23.54
N ILE A 28 1.01 -29.93 23.78
CA ILE A 28 1.87 -29.46 24.88
C ILE A 28 2.20 -27.97 24.71
N ILE A 29 2.54 -27.56 23.49
CA ILE A 29 2.90 -26.17 23.18
C ILE A 29 1.66 -25.28 23.28
N ARG A 30 0.50 -25.76 22.83
CA ARG A 30 -0.78 -25.04 23.02
C ARG A 30 -1.09 -24.80 24.49
N ALA A 31 -0.90 -25.82 25.35
CA ALA A 31 -1.11 -25.69 26.79
C ALA A 31 -0.15 -24.68 27.43
N PHE A 32 1.14 -24.72 27.06
CA PHE A 32 2.14 -23.77 27.53
C PHE A 32 1.82 -22.33 27.13
N LEU A 33 1.45 -22.09 25.88
CA LEU A 33 1.05 -20.77 25.39
C LEU A 33 -0.22 -20.25 26.07
N LYS A 34 -1.16 -21.14 26.43
CA LYS A 34 -2.35 -20.77 27.20
C LYS A 34 -2.02 -20.32 28.63
N ILE A 35 -0.97 -20.87 29.24
CA ILE A 35 -0.50 -20.42 30.56
C ILE A 35 0.17 -19.04 30.43
N ILE A 36 1.03 -18.87 29.44
CA ILE A 36 1.73 -17.59 29.21
C ILE A 36 0.76 -16.48 28.81
N SER A 37 -0.30 -16.81 28.07
CA SER A 37 -1.23 -15.81 27.56
C SER A 37 -1.94 -15.01 28.66
N VAL A 38 -2.07 -15.54 29.87
CA VAL A 38 -2.59 -14.80 31.03
C VAL A 38 -1.72 -13.57 31.36
N PHE A 39 -0.42 -13.62 31.04
CA PHE A 39 0.52 -12.51 31.22
C PHE A 39 0.61 -11.58 30.01
N MET A 40 -0.06 -11.90 28.90
CA MET A 40 -0.09 -11.07 27.70
C MET A 40 -1.26 -10.08 27.76
N ASP A 41 -0.99 -8.85 27.34
CA ASP A 41 -2.02 -7.84 27.10
C ASP A 41 -3.13 -8.38 26.16
N PRO A 42 -4.43 -8.08 26.40
CA PRO A 42 -5.53 -8.48 25.53
C PRO A 42 -5.29 -8.26 24.03
N THR A 43 -4.76 -7.10 23.62
CA THR A 43 -4.54 -6.81 22.19
C THR A 43 -3.47 -7.70 21.58
N THR A 44 -2.47 -8.09 22.37
CA THR A 44 -1.43 -9.04 21.96
C THR A 44 -1.99 -10.45 21.85
N ARG A 45 -2.87 -10.86 22.78
CA ARG A 45 -3.56 -12.15 22.72
C ARG A 45 -4.43 -12.29 21.49
N ASP A 46 -5.16 -11.25 21.11
CA ASP A 46 -6.09 -11.29 19.98
C ASP A 46 -5.39 -11.50 18.62
N LYS A 47 -4.10 -11.15 18.54
CA LYS A 47 -3.25 -11.41 17.36
C LYS A 47 -2.96 -12.90 17.17
N PHE A 48 -3.01 -13.71 18.22
CA PHE A 48 -2.77 -15.15 18.13
C PHE A 48 -4.05 -15.90 17.76
N LYS A 49 -4.04 -16.53 16.59
CA LYS A 49 -5.12 -17.38 16.09
C LYS A 49 -4.68 -18.83 16.13
N TYR A 50 -5.35 -19.62 16.96
CA TYR A 50 -5.07 -21.05 17.19
C TYR A 50 -6.01 -21.96 16.38
N ASP A 51 -6.54 -21.44 15.27
CA ASP A 51 -7.54 -22.10 14.45
C ASP A 51 -6.92 -23.19 13.57
N ASN A 52 -7.71 -24.22 13.29
CA ASN A 52 -7.40 -25.21 12.27
C ASN A 52 -7.84 -24.74 10.88
N ASP A 53 -8.79 -23.80 10.79
CA ASP A 53 -9.29 -23.26 9.53
C ASP A 53 -8.60 -21.94 9.16
N THR A 54 -7.50 -22.04 8.41
CA THR A 54 -6.70 -20.89 7.97
C THR A 54 -7.34 -20.12 6.82
N ALA A 55 -8.33 -20.70 6.14
CA ALA A 55 -9.00 -20.09 5.00
C ALA A 55 -9.85 -18.87 5.39
N GLN A 56 -10.22 -18.74 6.67
CA GLN A 56 -10.93 -17.57 7.19
C GLN A 56 -10.05 -16.31 7.26
N HIS A 57 -8.74 -16.50 7.26
CA HIS A 57 -7.76 -15.43 7.49
C HIS A 57 -6.90 -15.14 6.25
N VAL A 58 -6.68 -16.14 5.40
CA VAL A 58 -5.90 -16.01 4.17
C VAL A 58 -6.72 -16.61 3.03
N PRO A 59 -6.87 -15.89 1.90
CA PRO A 59 -7.53 -16.45 0.72
C PRO A 59 -6.88 -17.77 0.30
N ILE A 60 -7.71 -18.76 -0.04
CA ILE A 60 -7.27 -20.13 -0.36
C ILE A 60 -6.28 -20.14 -1.53
N GLU A 61 -6.45 -19.24 -2.50
CA GLU A 61 -5.56 -19.06 -3.66
C GLU A 61 -4.12 -18.64 -3.28
N GLN A 62 -3.94 -18.00 -2.12
CA GLN A 62 -2.63 -17.54 -1.62
C GLN A 62 -2.06 -18.46 -0.55
N LEU A 63 -2.81 -19.49 -0.15
CA LEU A 63 -2.42 -20.44 0.88
C LEU A 63 -1.78 -21.67 0.24
N TRP A 64 -0.67 -22.15 0.81
CA TRP A 64 0.06 -23.31 0.30
C TRP A 64 -0.81 -24.59 0.35
N SER A 65 -0.74 -25.41 -0.69
CA SER A 65 -1.52 -26.65 -0.83
C SER A 65 -1.01 -27.86 -0.04
N ASP A 66 0.28 -27.92 0.29
CA ASP A 66 0.89 -29.19 0.71
C ASP A 66 0.66 -29.46 2.21
N ASP A 67 0.84 -28.44 3.05
CA ASP A 67 0.67 -28.52 4.50
C ASP A 67 -0.63 -27.85 5.00
N TRP A 68 -1.34 -27.12 4.12
CA TRP A 68 -2.52 -26.31 4.46
C TRP A 68 -3.66 -26.52 3.45
N PRO A 69 -4.91 -26.17 3.78
CA PRO A 69 -6.07 -26.33 2.88
C PRO A 69 -6.09 -25.32 1.71
N GLY A 70 -4.92 -24.97 1.18
CA GLY A 70 -4.73 -23.98 0.13
C GLY A 70 -4.71 -24.54 -1.29
N GLN A 71 -4.67 -23.65 -2.28
CA GLN A 71 -4.56 -23.99 -3.70
C GLN A 71 -3.20 -23.60 -4.31
N LEU A 72 -2.35 -22.87 -3.57
CA LEU A 72 -1.05 -22.46 -4.06
C LEU A 72 -0.06 -23.61 -3.95
N THR A 73 0.32 -24.23 -5.06
CA THR A 73 1.45 -25.17 -5.07
C THR A 73 2.76 -24.39 -5.12
N PHE A 74 3.46 -24.31 -3.99
CA PHE A 74 4.70 -23.55 -3.85
C PHE A 74 5.87 -24.47 -3.51
N GLU A 75 6.79 -24.65 -4.47
CA GLU A 75 8.05 -25.33 -4.22
C GLU A 75 9.21 -24.32 -4.14
N TYR A 76 9.95 -24.33 -3.03
CA TYR A 76 11.05 -23.40 -2.84
C TYR A 76 12.30 -23.84 -3.60
N GLU A 77 12.55 -23.20 -4.75
CA GLU A 77 13.85 -23.28 -5.43
C GLU A 77 14.64 -21.96 -5.23
N HIS A 78 15.69 -22.01 -4.40
CA HIS A 78 16.46 -20.81 -4.03
C HIS A 78 16.99 -20.02 -5.23
N LYS A 79 17.49 -20.72 -6.27
CA LYS A 79 18.10 -20.10 -7.45
C LYS A 79 17.09 -19.31 -8.29
N VAL A 80 15.82 -19.67 -8.24
CA VAL A 80 14.73 -19.03 -8.99
C VAL A 80 14.05 -17.98 -8.11
N TYR A 81 13.65 -18.37 -6.90
CA TYR A 81 12.88 -17.53 -5.99
C TYR A 81 13.67 -16.31 -5.48
N TRP A 82 14.94 -16.51 -5.07
CA TRP A 82 15.71 -15.45 -4.42
C TRP A 82 16.01 -14.25 -5.35
N PRO A 83 16.44 -14.45 -6.61
CA PRO A 83 16.60 -13.33 -7.54
C PRO A 83 15.27 -12.66 -7.89
N ALA A 84 14.19 -13.43 -8.05
CA ALA A 84 12.85 -12.89 -8.33
C ALA A 84 12.35 -11.99 -7.20
N LEU A 85 12.43 -12.46 -5.94
CA LEU A 85 12.04 -11.68 -4.77
C LEU A 85 12.84 -10.37 -4.68
N ASN A 86 14.16 -10.43 -4.84
CA ASN A 86 15.00 -9.24 -4.78
C ASN A 86 14.68 -8.23 -5.88
N LYS A 87 14.39 -8.72 -7.10
CA LYS A 87 13.98 -7.89 -8.23
C LYS A 87 12.67 -7.17 -7.91
N GLU A 88 11.65 -7.87 -7.44
CA GLU A 88 10.36 -7.28 -7.06
C GLU A 88 10.52 -6.25 -5.92
N CYS A 89 11.27 -6.58 -4.87
CA CYS A 89 11.56 -5.65 -3.77
C CYS A 89 12.32 -4.41 -4.23
N LYS A 90 13.22 -4.53 -5.21
CA LYS A 90 13.94 -3.39 -5.79
C LYS A 90 13.00 -2.51 -6.60
N GLN A 91 12.21 -3.11 -7.49
CA GLN A 91 11.24 -2.38 -8.33
C GLN A 91 10.23 -1.59 -7.49
N ARG A 92 9.67 -2.20 -6.44
CA ARG A 92 8.72 -1.52 -5.53
C ARG A 92 9.37 -0.34 -4.80
N ARG A 93 10.61 -0.50 -4.35
CA ARG A 93 11.37 0.60 -3.70
C ARG A 93 11.68 1.73 -4.66
N GLU A 94 12.09 1.42 -5.88
CA GLU A 94 12.37 2.42 -6.92
C GLU A 94 11.10 3.17 -7.34
N ALA A 95 9.98 2.45 -7.51
CA ALA A 95 8.68 3.06 -7.81
C ALA A 95 8.21 3.99 -6.67
N SER A 96 8.32 3.53 -5.42
CA SER A 96 7.98 4.35 -4.24
C SER A 96 8.86 5.61 -4.16
N ALA A 97 10.19 5.48 -4.35
CA ALA A 97 11.09 6.62 -4.35
C ALA A 97 10.79 7.62 -5.49
N ALA A 98 10.47 7.13 -6.68
CA ALA A 98 10.08 7.98 -7.81
C ALA A 98 8.79 8.76 -7.53
N ARG A 99 7.77 8.10 -6.97
CA ARG A 99 6.51 8.76 -6.57
C ARG A 99 6.72 9.80 -5.48
N TRP A 100 7.57 9.51 -4.50
CA TRP A 100 7.92 10.43 -3.44
C TRP A 100 8.62 11.69 -3.98
N LEU A 101 9.61 11.52 -4.86
CA LEU A 101 10.29 12.64 -5.51
C LEU A 101 9.32 13.48 -6.35
N ALA A 102 8.44 12.83 -7.11
CA ALA A 102 7.45 13.51 -7.94
C ALA A 102 6.37 14.24 -7.10
N ALA A 103 6.11 13.81 -5.86
CA ALA A 103 5.25 14.51 -4.91
C ALA A 103 5.97 15.65 -4.15
N GLY A 104 7.25 15.92 -4.43
CA GLY A 104 8.02 17.00 -3.80
C GLY A 104 8.92 16.57 -2.64
N GLY A 105 9.05 15.27 -2.37
CA GLY A 105 10.06 14.75 -1.43
C GLY A 105 9.85 15.16 0.03
N VAL A 106 8.60 15.33 0.45
CA VAL A 106 8.26 15.78 1.80
C VAL A 106 8.20 14.63 2.80
N VAL A 107 8.54 14.90 4.06
CA VAL A 107 8.38 13.93 5.15
C VAL A 107 6.91 13.80 5.52
N GLY A 108 6.45 12.58 5.79
CA GLY A 108 5.05 12.31 6.18
C GLY A 108 4.11 12.01 5.01
N GLU A 109 4.65 11.63 3.85
CA GLU A 109 3.85 11.19 2.70
C GLU A 109 3.07 9.90 3.01
N SER A 110 1.90 9.72 2.38
CA SER A 110 1.04 8.54 2.59
C SER A 110 1.71 7.26 2.07
N GLU A 111 1.78 6.21 2.89
CA GLU A 111 2.28 4.90 2.48
C GLU A 111 1.44 4.30 1.33
N ASP A 112 0.12 4.56 1.31
CA ASP A 112 -0.77 4.06 0.25
C ASP A 112 -0.47 4.73 -1.09
N TYR A 113 -0.28 6.06 -1.09
CA TYR A 113 0.16 6.79 -2.28
C TYR A 113 1.53 6.30 -2.77
N LEU A 114 2.50 6.12 -1.87
CA LEU A 114 3.82 5.60 -2.21
C LEU A 114 3.76 4.17 -2.76
N ALA A 115 2.82 3.35 -2.29
CA ALA A 115 2.55 2.02 -2.82
C ALA A 115 1.87 2.06 -4.21
N GLY A 116 1.27 3.19 -4.58
CA GLY A 116 0.55 3.39 -5.84
C GLY A 116 -0.95 3.10 -5.73
N GLY A 117 -1.49 3.22 -4.52
CA GLY A 117 -2.91 3.15 -4.22
C GLY A 117 -3.68 4.38 -4.71
N ALA A 118 -4.92 4.50 -4.24
CA ALA A 118 -5.85 5.54 -4.67
C ALA A 118 -5.74 6.84 -3.85
N ASP A 119 -4.89 6.86 -2.83
CA ASP A 119 -4.74 8.01 -1.94
C ASP A 119 -4.08 9.22 -2.65
N VAL A 120 -4.38 10.41 -2.13
CA VAL A 120 -3.81 11.66 -2.62
C VAL A 120 -2.58 12.00 -1.78
N SER A 121 -1.49 12.39 -2.43
CA SER A 121 -0.29 12.84 -1.75
C SER A 121 -0.58 14.04 -0.86
N VAL A 122 0.23 14.24 0.17
CA VAL A 122 0.13 15.39 1.08
C VAL A 122 0.23 16.72 0.32
N THR A 123 0.94 16.73 -0.80
CA THR A 123 1.11 17.87 -1.71
C THR A 123 0.01 17.99 -2.77
N GLY A 124 -1.00 17.12 -2.76
CA GLY A 124 -2.17 17.19 -3.63
C GLY A 124 -2.00 16.50 -4.98
N TYR A 125 -1.09 15.54 -5.13
CA TYR A 125 -0.94 14.74 -6.35
C TYR A 125 -1.65 13.39 -6.18
N TYR A 126 -2.26 12.87 -7.24
CA TYR A 126 -2.77 11.50 -7.26
C TYR A 126 -2.11 10.70 -8.38
N PHE A 127 -2.07 9.39 -8.19
CA PHE A 127 -1.49 8.45 -9.15
C PHE A 127 -2.59 7.95 -10.11
N ASP A 128 -2.41 8.15 -11.41
CA ASP A 128 -3.30 7.64 -12.46
C ASP A 128 -2.48 6.93 -13.56
N ASN A 129 -2.64 5.60 -13.65
CA ASN A 129 -2.08 4.77 -14.72
C ASN A 129 -0.61 5.05 -15.07
N GLY A 130 0.24 5.25 -14.05
CA GLY A 130 1.67 5.51 -14.26
C GLY A 130 2.08 6.98 -14.31
N ASN A 131 1.13 7.93 -14.23
CA ASN A 131 1.40 9.36 -14.22
C ASN A 131 0.89 10.01 -12.93
N ASN A 132 1.67 10.97 -12.40
CA ASN A 132 1.23 11.81 -11.30
C ASN A 132 0.50 13.04 -11.84
N LYS A 133 -0.72 13.28 -11.34
CA LYS A 133 -1.53 14.45 -11.70
C LYS A 133 -1.87 15.26 -10.46
N LEU A 134 -1.94 16.59 -10.60
CA LEU A 134 -2.42 17.48 -9.55
C LEU A 134 -3.93 17.28 -9.37
N PHE A 135 -4.34 17.01 -8.14
CA PHE A 135 -5.73 16.90 -7.74
C PHE A 135 -6.45 18.23 -8.00
N GLY A 136 -7.49 18.20 -8.84
CA GLY A 136 -8.28 19.39 -9.18
C GLY A 136 -7.78 20.22 -10.38
N ALA A 137 -6.67 19.85 -11.03
CA ALA A 137 -6.18 20.55 -12.23
C ALA A 137 -7.16 20.53 -13.42
N GLU A 138 -8.07 19.56 -13.47
CA GLU A 138 -9.08 19.46 -14.54
C GLU A 138 -10.16 20.56 -14.45
N LYS A 139 -10.44 21.07 -13.25
CA LYS A 139 -11.39 22.19 -13.06
C LYS A 139 -10.79 23.55 -13.37
N SER A 140 -9.48 23.75 -13.18
CA SER A 140 -8.82 25.03 -13.48
C SER A 140 -8.48 25.17 -14.98
N ALA A 141 -8.12 24.10 -15.66
CA ALA A 141 -7.88 24.11 -17.11
C ALA A 141 -9.17 24.41 -17.91
N GLY A 142 -10.32 23.86 -17.48
CA GLY A 142 -11.63 24.17 -18.09
C GLY A 142 -12.08 25.61 -17.88
N LEU A 143 -11.68 26.25 -16.77
CA LEU A 143 -12.02 27.65 -16.48
C LEU A 143 -11.11 28.63 -17.25
N ALA A 144 -9.83 28.29 -17.43
CA ALA A 144 -8.88 29.07 -18.23
C ALA A 144 -9.27 29.08 -19.73
N MET A 145 -9.68 27.93 -20.28
CA MET A 145 -10.10 27.81 -21.68
C MET A 145 -11.42 28.52 -22.01
N LEU A 146 -12.28 28.78 -21.02
CA LEU A 146 -13.48 29.60 -21.20
C LEU A 146 -13.21 31.12 -21.11
N GLY A 147 -12.08 31.53 -20.51
CA GLY A 147 -11.70 32.93 -20.37
C GLY A 147 -11.12 33.56 -21.64
N GLU A 148 -10.60 32.76 -22.57
CA GLU A 148 -9.93 33.26 -23.79
C GLU A 148 -10.85 33.41 -25.02
N ARG A 149 -12.11 32.95 -24.96
CA ARG A 149 -13.08 33.12 -26.07
C ARG A 149 -13.92 34.41 -26.01
N GLY A 150 -13.57 35.34 -25.13
CA GLY A 150 -14.36 36.55 -24.85
C GLY A 150 -13.94 37.83 -25.58
N GLY A 151 -13.07 37.77 -26.60
CA GLY A 151 -12.63 39.01 -27.26
C GLY A 151 -12.10 38.79 -28.66
N LEU A 152 -12.98 38.93 -29.66
CA LEU A 152 -12.76 39.58 -30.96
C LEU A 152 -13.87 39.17 -31.93
N VAL A 153 -14.93 39.98 -32.00
CA VAL A 153 -15.76 40.14 -33.21
C VAL A 153 -15.98 41.64 -33.41
N GLU A 154 -15.10 42.20 -34.23
CA GLU A 154 -15.41 43.07 -35.37
C GLU A 154 -16.61 44.02 -35.25
N ALA A 155 -16.31 45.31 -35.05
CA ALA A 155 -17.25 46.40 -35.34
C ALA A 155 -16.94 46.96 -36.74
N GLU A 156 -17.76 46.58 -37.72
CA GLU A 156 -17.77 47.15 -39.07
C GLU A 156 -18.15 48.64 -39.05
N ALA A 157 -17.46 49.40 -39.88
CA ALA A 157 -17.69 50.81 -40.17
C ALA A 157 -19.03 51.03 -40.89
N LYS A 158 -19.81 52.02 -40.44
CA LYS A 158 -20.90 52.63 -41.21
C LYS A 158 -20.56 54.09 -41.49
N THR A 159 -20.41 54.40 -42.78
CA THR A 159 -20.46 55.78 -43.33
C THR A 159 -21.34 55.77 -44.58
N ALA A 160 -21.96 56.92 -44.85
CA ALA A 160 -22.91 57.31 -45.93
C ALA A 160 -24.39 56.96 -45.65
N GLU A 161 -25.40 57.82 -45.84
CA GLU A 161 -25.59 59.17 -46.42
C GLU A 161 -27.02 59.62 -45.99
N THR A 162 -27.24 60.87 -45.57
CA THR A 162 -27.97 61.93 -46.32
C THR A 162 -29.43 61.61 -46.72
N ALA A 163 -30.41 62.14 -45.95
CA ALA A 163 -31.62 62.86 -46.38
C ALA A 163 -32.59 63.01 -45.19
#